data_AF-A0A8G0ZY26-F1
#
_entry.id   AF-A0A8G0ZY26-F1
#
_cell.length_a   1.000
_cell.length_b   1.000
_cell.length_c   1.000
_cell.angle_alpha   90.00
_cell.angle_beta   90.00
_cell.angle_gamma   90.00
#
_symmetry.space_group_name_H-M   'P 1'
#
loop_
_entity.id
_entity.type
_entity.pdbx_description
1 polymer ?
#
loop_
_entity_poly.entity_id
_entity_poly.type
_entity_poly.pdbx_seq_one_letter_code
_entity_poly.pdbx_strand_id
1 'polypeptide(L)'
;MKTPGKRTSTLLIAIVLPLAFMAYWLVRMFNISIGPEAIAGAVFIAGVFVAVGLGAVALKKGAKVHWVAVSFVVGAVLCVLIFLGISLSLAWHESVPPLVSYHVSVVGLDGRTGDGSTTILVPLPMKDGEVVIPSSELADRTFDNWTTTMVGTKDGTMLAFQHRQKNLTDIDARFYLYEKDISGTERLPEEYLSPVLEKITDEEYTTVIYVDEGVRPPGDLTVNLELSAGGGLFHGMFEDMYQTEVQESVPAGTAGRIVVTAEVEEYRPSGP
;
A
#
# COMPACT_ATOMS: atom_id res chain seq x y z
N MET A 1 0.75 -60.38 26.21
CA MET A 1 1.28 -59.36 25.27
C MET A 1 0.16 -58.87 24.36
N LYS A 2 -0.29 -57.62 24.50
CA LYS A 2 -1.26 -56.99 23.58
C LYS A 2 -0.53 -56.55 22.32
N THR A 3 -0.98 -57.00 21.16
CA THR A 3 -0.35 -56.77 19.86
C THR A 3 -0.33 -55.27 19.50
N PRO A 4 0.87 -54.67 19.30
CA PRO A 4 1.03 -53.23 19.07
C PRO A 4 0.46 -52.74 17.73
N GLY A 5 0.20 -53.64 16.76
CA GLY A 5 -0.27 -53.28 15.42
C GLY A 5 -1.73 -52.81 15.31
N LYS A 6 -2.57 -52.98 16.33
CA LYS A 6 -4.00 -52.61 16.26
C LYS A 6 -4.26 -51.13 16.52
N ARG A 7 -3.48 -50.49 17.40
CA ARG A 7 -3.63 -49.07 17.76
C ARG A 7 -3.07 -48.14 16.68
N THR A 8 -1.99 -48.56 16.02
CA THR A 8 -1.33 -47.79 14.96
C THR A 8 -2.24 -47.56 13.75
N SER A 9 -3.02 -48.56 13.32
CA SER A 9 -3.93 -48.39 12.18
C SER A 9 -5.10 -47.45 12.46
N THR A 10 -5.62 -47.41 13.68
CA THR A 10 -6.72 -46.49 14.05
C THR A 10 -6.24 -45.05 14.22
N LEU A 11 -5.01 -44.86 14.72
CA LEU A 11 -4.36 -43.54 14.79
C LEU A 11 -4.06 -42.97 13.40
N LEU A 12 -3.63 -43.81 12.46
CA LEU A 12 -3.37 -43.37 11.08
C LEU A 12 -4.61 -42.80 10.39
N ILE A 13 -5.81 -43.32 10.66
CA ILE A 13 -7.07 -42.77 10.12
C ILE A 13 -7.29 -41.33 10.57
N ALA A 14 -7.05 -41.05 11.85
CA ALA A 14 -7.21 -39.72 12.44
C ALA A 14 -6.16 -38.71 11.94
N ILE A 15 -5.05 -39.18 11.35
CA ILE A 15 -3.94 -38.34 10.84
C ILE A 15 -4.05 -38.14 9.32
N VAL A 16 -4.38 -39.18 8.57
CA VAL A 16 -4.42 -39.14 7.09
C VAL A 16 -5.50 -38.19 6.58
N LEU A 17 -6.68 -38.19 7.21
CA LEU A 17 -7.79 -37.34 6.81
C LEU A 17 -7.48 -35.83 6.92
N PRO A 18 -7.01 -35.30 8.08
CA PRO A 18 -6.65 -33.89 8.19
C PRO A 18 -5.43 -33.52 7.34
N LEU A 19 -4.44 -34.41 7.15
CA LEU A 19 -3.32 -34.15 6.25
C LEU A 19 -3.76 -34.00 4.79
N ALA A 20 -4.65 -34.88 4.31
CA ALA A 20 -5.19 -34.79 2.96
C ALA A 20 -6.03 -33.52 2.77
N PHE A 21 -6.82 -33.14 3.79
CA PHE A 21 -7.59 -31.90 3.79
C PHE A 21 -6.71 -30.65 3.80
N MET A 22 -5.63 -30.67 4.58
CA MET A 22 -4.64 -29.58 4.61
C MET A 22 -3.89 -29.46 3.28
N ALA A 23 -3.46 -30.57 2.67
CA ALA A 23 -2.83 -30.57 1.36
C ALA A 23 -3.76 -30.01 0.26
N TYR A 24 -5.05 -30.39 0.29
CA TYR A 24 -6.08 -29.82 -0.58
C TYR A 24 -6.15 -28.29 -0.47
N TRP A 25 -6.19 -27.77 0.76
CA TRP A 25 -6.28 -26.32 1.02
C TRP A 25 -5.02 -25.55 0.62
N LEU A 26 -3.83 -26.11 0.87
CA LEU A 26 -2.56 -25.49 0.47
C LEU A 26 -2.46 -25.35 -1.06
N VAL A 27 -2.79 -26.41 -1.81
CA VAL A 27 -2.82 -26.35 -3.29
C VAL A 27 -3.80 -25.28 -3.77
N ARG A 28 -4.94 -25.12 -3.09
CA ARG A 28 -5.95 -24.10 -3.42
C ARG A 28 -5.48 -22.67 -3.13
N MET A 29 -4.73 -22.44 -2.06
CA MET A 29 -4.23 -21.10 -1.71
C MET A 29 -3.09 -20.62 -2.60
N PHE A 30 -2.15 -21.51 -2.95
CA PHE A 30 -0.93 -21.10 -3.66
C PHE A 30 -1.10 -20.91 -5.18
N ASN A 31 -2.33 -21.01 -5.70
CA ASN A 31 -2.73 -20.71 -7.08
C ASN A 31 -1.68 -21.08 -8.14
N ILE A 32 -1.11 -22.29 -8.02
CA ILE A 32 -0.07 -22.78 -8.91
C ILE A 32 -0.73 -22.93 -10.29
N SER A 33 -0.35 -22.03 -11.21
CA SER A 33 -0.97 -21.91 -12.52
C SER A 33 -1.00 -23.25 -13.25
N ILE A 34 -2.18 -23.59 -13.81
CA ILE A 34 -2.58 -24.78 -14.60
C ILE A 34 -3.42 -25.85 -13.82
N GLY A 35 -4.73 -25.91 -14.10
CA GLY A 35 -5.62 -27.06 -13.83
C GLY A 35 -5.85 -27.57 -12.38
N PRO A 36 -5.88 -26.74 -11.32
CA PRO A 36 -5.76 -27.19 -9.92
C PRO A 36 -7.01 -27.81 -9.27
N GLU A 37 -8.23 -27.56 -9.78
CA GLU A 37 -9.44 -28.10 -9.13
C GLU A 37 -9.51 -29.62 -9.17
N ALA A 38 -9.11 -30.21 -10.30
CA ALA A 38 -9.11 -31.65 -10.49
C ALA A 38 -8.02 -32.34 -9.65
N ILE A 39 -6.84 -31.72 -9.52
CA ILE A 39 -5.71 -32.28 -8.79
C ILE A 39 -5.95 -32.19 -7.28
N ALA A 40 -6.38 -31.02 -6.78
CA ALA A 40 -6.69 -30.85 -5.37
C ALA A 40 -7.85 -31.78 -4.96
N GLY A 41 -8.91 -31.84 -5.77
CA GLY A 41 -10.03 -32.77 -5.57
C GLY A 41 -9.56 -34.24 -5.55
N ALA A 42 -8.70 -34.64 -6.48
CA ALA A 42 -8.15 -35.99 -6.53
C ALA A 42 -7.32 -36.35 -5.29
N VAL A 43 -6.52 -35.42 -4.76
CA VAL A 43 -5.72 -35.63 -3.53
C VAL A 43 -6.63 -35.83 -2.32
N PHE A 44 -7.68 -35.01 -2.18
CA PHE A 44 -8.64 -35.15 -1.09
C PHE A 44 -9.40 -36.49 -1.18
N ILE A 45 -9.91 -36.81 -2.37
CA ILE A 45 -10.64 -38.06 -2.64
C ILE A 45 -9.74 -39.27 -2.36
N ALA A 46 -8.48 -39.25 -2.79
CA ALA A 46 -7.51 -40.30 -2.51
C ALA A 46 -7.27 -40.46 -1.00
N GLY A 47 -7.13 -39.36 -0.26
CA GLY A 47 -7.00 -39.38 1.21
C GLY A 47 -8.20 -40.01 1.91
N VAL A 48 -9.43 -39.70 1.46
CA VAL A 48 -10.66 -40.33 1.96
C VAL A 48 -10.67 -41.83 1.68
N PHE A 49 -10.33 -42.25 0.46
CA PHE A 49 -10.26 -43.68 0.12
C PHE A 49 -9.22 -44.43 0.94
N VAL A 50 -8.05 -43.84 1.21
CA VAL A 50 -7.02 -44.42 2.09
C VAL A 50 -7.54 -44.54 3.52
N ALA A 51 -8.22 -43.51 4.05
CA ALA A 51 -8.80 -43.55 5.40
C ALA A 51 -9.89 -44.65 5.53
N VAL A 52 -10.76 -44.78 4.53
CA VAL A 52 -11.79 -45.83 4.46
C VAL A 52 -11.14 -47.22 4.36
N GLY A 53 -10.12 -47.38 3.51
CA GLY A 53 -9.36 -48.63 3.37
C GLY A 53 -8.69 -49.04 4.68
N LEU A 54 -8.06 -48.09 5.39
CA LEU A 54 -7.47 -48.32 6.71
C LEU A 54 -8.53 -48.72 7.75
N GLY A 55 -9.71 -48.11 7.71
CA GLY A 55 -10.86 -48.47 8.55
C GLY A 55 -11.31 -49.92 8.32
N ALA A 56 -11.47 -50.30 7.04
CA ALA A 56 -11.85 -51.67 6.67
C ALA A 56 -10.78 -52.70 7.08
N VAL A 57 -9.50 -52.39 6.92
CA VAL A 57 -8.39 -53.25 7.37
C VAL A 57 -8.35 -53.37 8.90
N ALA A 58 -8.60 -52.28 9.63
CA ALA A 58 -8.66 -52.29 11.09
C ALA A 58 -9.81 -53.17 11.61
N LEU A 59 -11.00 -53.07 10.99
CA LEU A 59 -12.14 -53.93 11.31
C LEU A 59 -11.86 -55.40 11.01
N LYS A 60 -11.27 -55.71 9.85
CA LYS A 60 -10.83 -57.09 9.51
C LYS A 60 -9.80 -57.65 10.50
N LYS A 61 -8.94 -56.80 11.08
CA LYS A 61 -7.97 -57.16 12.14
C LYS A 61 -8.60 -57.23 13.54
N GLY A 62 -9.92 -57.12 13.65
CA GLY A 62 -10.67 -57.24 14.91
C GLY A 62 -10.57 -56.01 15.81
N ALA A 63 -10.41 -54.81 15.23
CA ALA A 63 -10.66 -53.57 15.97
C ALA A 63 -12.16 -53.47 16.28
N LYS A 64 -12.51 -52.94 17.45
CA LYS A 64 -13.92 -52.73 17.79
C LYS A 64 -14.45 -51.53 17.01
N VAL A 65 -15.66 -51.65 16.48
CA VAL A 65 -16.32 -50.64 15.64
C VAL A 65 -16.29 -49.25 16.27
N HIS A 66 -16.52 -49.14 17.59
CA HIS A 66 -16.50 -47.84 18.27
C HIS A 66 -15.12 -47.15 18.22
N TRP A 67 -14.00 -47.88 18.24
CA TRP A 67 -12.67 -47.25 18.13
C TRP A 67 -12.40 -46.71 16.73
N VAL A 68 -12.86 -47.41 15.70
CA VAL A 68 -12.76 -46.94 14.30
C VAL A 68 -13.65 -45.70 14.11
N ALA A 69 -14.88 -45.73 14.65
CA ALA A 69 -15.80 -44.59 14.60
C ALA A 69 -15.22 -43.37 15.33
N VAL A 70 -14.65 -43.55 16.52
CA VAL A 70 -13.98 -42.46 17.26
C VAL A 70 -12.84 -41.86 16.44
N SER A 71 -12.01 -42.66 15.76
CA SER A 71 -10.94 -42.12 14.91
C SER A 71 -11.45 -41.28 13.74
N PHE A 72 -12.56 -41.66 13.11
CA PHE A 72 -13.19 -40.84 12.06
C PHE A 72 -13.73 -39.53 12.62
N VAL A 73 -14.39 -39.57 13.78
CA VAL A 73 -14.91 -38.37 14.45
C VAL A 73 -13.77 -37.42 14.80
N VAL A 74 -12.67 -37.92 15.37
CA VAL A 74 -11.48 -37.10 15.69
C VAL A 74 -10.89 -36.48 14.42
N GLY A 75 -10.73 -37.27 13.34
CA GLY A 75 -10.25 -36.75 12.05
C GLY A 75 -11.15 -35.65 11.48
N ALA A 76 -12.47 -35.84 11.53
CA ALA A 76 -13.44 -34.84 11.06
C ALA A 76 -13.40 -33.55 11.89
N VAL A 77 -13.30 -33.65 13.21
CA VAL A 77 -13.15 -32.49 14.10
C VAL A 77 -11.86 -31.73 13.78
N LEU A 78 -10.74 -32.43 13.53
CA LEU A 78 -9.49 -31.80 13.10
C LEU A 78 -9.64 -31.08 11.75
N CYS A 79 -10.34 -31.66 10.78
CA CYS A 79 -10.63 -30.97 9.51
C CYS A 79 -11.43 -29.68 9.73
N VAL A 80 -12.46 -29.72 10.60
CA VAL A 80 -13.25 -28.53 10.94
C VAL A 80 -12.37 -27.48 11.63
N LEU A 81 -11.49 -27.86 12.55
CA LEU A 81 -10.57 -26.92 13.21
C LEU A 81 -9.56 -26.30 12.22
N ILE A 82 -9.03 -27.08 11.27
CA ILE A 82 -8.16 -26.57 10.21
C ILE A 82 -8.93 -25.58 9.33
N PHE A 83 -10.16 -25.92 8.93
CA PHE A 83 -11.00 -25.04 8.12
C PHE A 83 -11.33 -23.72 8.86
N LEU A 84 -11.72 -23.81 10.14
CA LEU A 84 -11.99 -22.65 10.97
C LEU A 84 -10.73 -21.79 11.18
N GLY A 85 -9.57 -22.42 11.43
CA GLY A 85 -8.30 -21.71 11.56
C GLY A 85 -7.94 -20.95 10.29
N ILE A 86 -8.00 -21.61 9.13
CA ILE A 86 -7.76 -20.98 7.82
C ILE A 86 -8.75 -19.86 7.56
N SER A 87 -10.04 -20.10 7.82
CA SER A 87 -11.10 -19.12 7.60
C SER A 87 -10.96 -17.91 8.52
N LEU A 88 -10.53 -18.12 9.77
CA LEU A 88 -10.23 -17.06 10.71
C LEU A 88 -9.00 -16.26 10.29
N SER A 89 -7.96 -16.93 9.76
CA SER A 89 -6.78 -16.24 9.20
C SER A 89 -7.13 -15.41 7.96
N LEU A 90 -7.98 -15.93 7.06
CA LEU A 90 -8.46 -15.18 5.89
C LEU A 90 -9.44 -14.06 6.26
N ALA A 91 -10.20 -14.24 7.34
CA ALA A 91 -11.08 -13.21 7.89
C ALA A 91 -10.33 -12.15 8.72
N TRP A 92 -9.07 -12.42 9.07
CA TRP A 92 -8.19 -11.44 9.72
C TRP A 92 -7.70 -10.44 8.66
N HIS A 93 -8.60 -9.53 8.32
CA HIS A 93 -8.34 -8.43 7.41
C HIS A 93 -7.56 -7.34 8.17
N GLU A 94 -6.25 -7.52 8.31
CA GLU A 94 -5.37 -6.38 8.58
C GLU A 94 -5.19 -5.65 7.25
N SER A 95 -5.97 -4.57 7.09
CA SER A 95 -5.75 -3.54 6.09
C SER A 95 -5.37 -2.25 6.80
N VAL A 96 -4.13 -1.81 6.59
CA VAL A 96 -3.75 -0.42 6.88
C VAL A 96 -3.94 0.34 5.57
N PRO A 97 -4.84 1.34 5.51
CA PRO A 97 -5.11 2.04 4.28
C PRO A 97 -3.84 2.68 3.74
N PRO A 98 -3.58 2.63 2.42
CA PRO A 98 -2.51 3.38 1.81
C PRO A 98 -2.66 4.88 2.10
N LEU A 99 -1.53 5.56 2.20
CA LEU A 99 -1.45 6.97 2.52
C LEU A 99 -0.90 7.70 1.30
N VAL A 100 -1.64 8.70 0.83
CA VAL A 100 -1.08 9.71 -0.05
C VAL A 100 -0.68 10.89 0.81
N SER A 101 0.61 11.23 0.82
CA SER A 101 1.16 12.42 1.47
C SER A 101 1.74 13.37 0.45
N TYR A 102 1.49 14.66 0.64
CA TYR A 102 2.13 15.72 -0.13
C TYR A 102 2.75 16.74 0.83
N HIS A 103 4.07 16.89 0.76
CA HIS A 103 4.84 17.80 1.58
C HIS A 103 5.44 18.89 0.70
N VAL A 104 5.22 20.14 1.11
CA VAL A 104 5.78 21.34 0.49
C VAL A 104 6.63 22.04 1.52
N SER A 105 7.92 22.16 1.24
CA SER A 105 8.88 22.87 2.06
C SER A 105 9.57 23.96 1.23
N VAL A 106 9.47 25.21 1.67
CA VAL A 106 10.18 26.33 1.06
C VAL A 106 10.99 27.04 2.13
N VAL A 107 12.31 26.92 2.02
CA VAL A 107 13.27 27.41 3.01
C VAL A 107 14.03 28.61 2.49
N GLY A 108 14.31 29.53 3.41
CA GLY A 108 15.05 30.75 3.18
C GLY A 108 14.15 31.98 3.17
N LEU A 109 12.83 31.84 3.26
CA LEU A 109 11.87 32.94 3.33
C LEU A 109 11.89 33.66 4.68
N ASP A 110 12.22 32.96 5.76
CA ASP A 110 12.20 33.52 7.11
C ASP A 110 13.08 34.77 7.25
N GLY A 111 12.57 35.78 7.95
CA GLY A 111 13.21 37.08 8.12
C GLY A 111 13.23 37.98 6.88
N ARG A 112 12.62 37.57 5.75
CA ARG A 112 12.51 38.39 4.54
C ARG A 112 11.30 39.31 4.57
N THR A 113 11.37 40.41 3.82
CA THR A 113 10.27 41.37 3.67
C THR A 113 9.63 41.23 2.29
N GLY A 114 8.42 40.68 2.24
CA GLY A 114 7.55 40.70 1.06
C GLY A 114 6.86 42.05 0.84
N ASP A 115 6.19 42.18 -0.29
CA ASP A 115 5.44 43.38 -0.69
C ASP A 115 4.06 43.51 0.02
N GLY A 116 3.69 42.52 0.83
CA GLY A 116 2.40 42.44 1.52
C GLY A 116 1.34 41.60 0.80
N SER A 117 1.67 40.99 -0.34
CA SER A 117 0.81 40.04 -1.05
C SER A 117 1.64 38.98 -1.80
N THR A 118 2.60 38.39 -1.11
CA THR A 118 3.51 37.39 -1.68
C THR A 118 2.78 36.10 -2.02
N THR A 119 3.08 35.53 -3.19
CA THR A 119 2.51 34.25 -3.65
C THR A 119 3.60 33.31 -4.14
N ILE A 120 3.56 32.05 -3.73
CA ILE A 120 4.37 30.97 -4.30
C ILE A 120 3.44 29.90 -4.84
N LEU A 121 3.60 29.50 -6.10
CA LEU A 121 2.80 28.44 -6.72
C LEU A 121 3.64 27.17 -6.84
N VAL A 122 3.04 26.05 -6.42
CA VAL A 122 3.63 24.72 -6.53
C VAL A 122 2.68 23.80 -7.30
N PRO A 123 3.20 22.77 -8.00
CA PRO A 123 2.37 21.82 -8.73
C PRO A 123 1.47 21.01 -7.79
N LEU A 124 0.39 20.46 -8.33
CA LEU A 124 -0.59 19.67 -7.59
C LEU A 124 -0.29 18.17 -7.71
N PRO A 125 -0.56 17.38 -6.65
CA PRO A 125 -0.56 15.93 -6.75
C PRO A 125 -1.77 15.46 -7.58
N MET A 126 -1.51 14.76 -8.68
CA MET A 126 -2.51 14.25 -9.62
C MET A 126 -2.42 12.74 -9.79
N LYS A 127 -3.55 12.12 -10.10
CA LYS A 127 -3.70 10.72 -10.52
C LYS A 127 -4.79 10.70 -11.60
N ASP A 128 -4.54 10.03 -12.72
CA ASP A 128 -5.51 9.90 -13.83
C ASP A 128 -6.09 11.24 -14.35
N GLY A 129 -5.34 12.33 -14.21
CA GLY A 129 -5.79 13.66 -14.64
C GLY A 129 -6.72 14.38 -13.65
N GLU A 130 -6.94 13.81 -12.47
CA GLU A 130 -7.65 14.45 -11.35
C GLU A 130 -6.70 14.72 -10.17
N VAL A 131 -7.04 15.71 -9.34
CA VAL A 131 -6.25 16.03 -8.14
C VAL A 131 -6.49 14.94 -7.09
N VAL A 132 -5.42 14.28 -6.64
CA VAL A 132 -5.54 13.14 -5.71
C VAL A 132 -6.09 13.58 -4.37
N ILE A 133 -5.52 14.65 -3.83
CA ILE A 133 -5.97 15.22 -2.56
C ILE A 133 -7.12 16.19 -2.87
N PRO A 134 -8.32 15.97 -2.29
CA PRO A 134 -9.48 16.79 -2.63
C PRO A 134 -9.23 18.27 -2.28
N SER A 135 -9.81 19.17 -3.07
CA SER A 135 -9.63 20.61 -2.89
C SER A 135 -10.04 21.10 -1.51
N SER A 136 -10.95 20.41 -0.82
CA SER A 136 -11.33 20.71 0.58
C SER A 136 -10.20 20.48 1.60
N GLU A 137 -9.23 19.63 1.27
CA GLU A 137 -8.06 19.36 2.10
C GLU A 137 -6.85 20.18 1.66
N LEU A 138 -6.80 20.64 0.40
CA LEU A 138 -5.71 21.45 -0.15
C LEU A 138 -5.94 22.96 0.01
N ALA A 139 -7.14 23.47 -0.26
CA ALA A 139 -7.45 24.89 -0.27
C ALA A 139 -7.91 25.40 1.09
N ASP A 140 -7.77 26.71 1.31
CA ASP A 140 -8.16 27.41 2.53
C ASP A 140 -7.51 26.84 3.80
N ARG A 141 -6.37 26.17 3.64
CA ARG A 141 -5.53 25.69 4.74
C ARG A 141 -4.55 26.78 5.12
N THR A 142 -4.27 26.88 6.40
CA THR A 142 -3.29 27.82 6.93
C THR A 142 -2.12 27.06 7.53
N PHE A 143 -0.91 27.40 7.07
CA PHE A 143 0.36 26.91 7.59
C PHE A 143 1.15 28.14 8.02
N ASP A 144 1.25 28.34 9.33
CA ASP A 144 1.71 29.59 9.95
C ASP A 144 0.93 30.82 9.42
N ASN A 145 1.53 31.61 8.53
CA ASN A 145 0.93 32.81 7.93
C ASN A 145 0.65 32.65 6.42
N TRP A 146 0.85 31.45 5.87
CA TRP A 146 0.56 31.12 4.49
C TRP A 146 -0.83 30.49 4.39
N THR A 147 -1.65 31.02 3.49
CA THR A 147 -2.97 30.46 3.17
C THR A 147 -2.93 29.84 1.79
N THR A 148 -3.43 28.61 1.66
CA THR A 148 -3.45 27.90 0.39
C THR A 148 -4.70 28.20 -0.42
N THR A 149 -4.57 28.27 -1.74
CA THR A 149 -5.71 28.37 -2.65
C THR A 149 -5.38 27.78 -4.02
N MET A 150 -6.40 27.31 -4.74
CA MET A 150 -6.23 26.72 -6.07
C MET A 150 -6.26 27.84 -7.12
N VAL A 151 -5.23 27.92 -7.96
CA VAL A 151 -5.10 28.98 -8.96
C VAL A 151 -4.82 28.39 -10.34
N GLY A 152 -5.58 28.83 -11.34
CA GLY A 152 -5.29 28.52 -12.74
C GLY A 152 -4.14 29.37 -13.27
N THR A 153 -3.11 28.73 -13.81
CA THR A 153 -1.99 29.39 -14.49
C THR A 153 -2.01 29.07 -15.99
N LYS A 154 -1.08 29.66 -16.75
CA LYS A 154 -0.88 29.32 -18.16
C LYS A 154 -0.40 27.88 -18.37
N ASP A 155 0.27 27.28 -17.37
CA ASP A 155 0.79 25.91 -17.47
C ASP A 155 -0.21 24.89 -16.91
N GLY A 156 -1.18 25.32 -16.11
CA GLY A 156 -2.17 24.45 -15.49
C GLY A 156 -2.64 24.97 -14.14
N THR A 157 -3.58 24.26 -13.51
CA THR A 157 -3.99 24.54 -12.14
C THR A 157 -2.86 24.19 -11.18
N MET A 158 -2.61 25.06 -10.20
CA MET A 158 -1.53 24.91 -9.21
C MET A 158 -2.03 25.29 -7.81
N LEU A 159 -1.29 24.86 -6.78
CA LEU A 159 -1.54 25.25 -5.40
C LEU A 159 -0.76 26.53 -5.09
N ALA A 160 -1.47 27.59 -4.73
CA ALA A 160 -0.90 28.86 -4.34
C ALA A 160 -0.77 28.97 -2.82
N PHE A 161 0.44 29.24 -2.34
CA PHE A 161 0.70 29.68 -0.98
C PHE A 161 0.73 31.21 -0.97
N GLN A 162 -0.25 31.81 -0.29
CA GLN A 162 -0.40 33.26 -0.21
C GLN A 162 -0.06 33.78 1.19
N HIS A 163 0.77 34.81 1.25
CA HIS A 163 1.17 35.46 2.48
C HIS A 163 0.86 36.96 2.42
N ARG A 164 0.08 37.44 3.40
CA ARG A 164 -0.45 38.82 3.42
C ARG A 164 0.34 39.78 4.31
N GLN A 165 1.33 39.28 5.05
CA GLN A 165 2.15 40.12 5.92
C GLN A 165 3.48 40.45 5.23
N LYS A 166 4.12 41.52 5.70
CA LYS A 166 5.43 41.92 5.19
C LYS A 166 6.53 40.94 5.59
N ASN A 167 6.53 40.45 6.82
CA ASN A 167 7.59 39.54 7.28
C ASN A 167 7.24 38.11 6.88
N LEU A 168 7.96 37.57 5.92
CA LEU A 168 7.75 36.21 5.42
C LEU A 168 8.28 35.19 6.45
N THR A 169 7.64 34.03 6.46
CA THR A 169 8.12 32.83 7.15
C THR A 169 8.41 31.75 6.12
N ASP A 170 9.23 30.78 6.47
CA ASP A 170 9.36 29.54 5.68
C ASP A 170 7.99 28.85 5.54
N ILE A 171 7.86 28.03 4.50
CA ILE A 171 6.68 27.19 4.27
C ILE A 171 7.06 25.77 4.69
N ASP A 172 6.28 25.18 5.59
CA ASP A 172 6.29 23.76 5.89
C ASP A 172 4.84 23.27 5.93
N ALA A 173 4.39 22.66 4.84
CA ALA A 173 2.99 22.27 4.67
C ALA A 173 2.86 20.80 4.28
N ARG A 174 2.12 20.04 5.09
CA ARG A 174 1.89 18.61 4.87
C ARG A 174 0.40 18.34 4.70
N PHE A 175 0.08 17.62 3.64
CA PHE A 175 -1.27 17.16 3.32
C PHE A 175 -1.29 15.64 3.32
N TYR A 176 -2.41 15.09 3.75
CA TYR A 176 -2.59 13.65 3.90
C TYR A 176 -3.96 13.23 3.41
N LEU A 177 -4.02 12.12 2.69
CA LEU A 177 -5.25 11.45 2.33
C LEU A 177 -5.11 9.95 2.63
N TYR A 178 -5.97 9.46 3.52
CA TYR A 178 -6.13 8.02 3.74
C TYR A 178 -7.06 7.45 2.67
N GLU A 179 -6.55 6.53 1.87
CA GLU A 179 -7.34 5.91 0.82
C GLU A 179 -8.23 4.80 1.40
N LYS A 180 -9.50 4.78 1.03
CA LYS A 180 -10.50 3.89 1.64
C LYS A 180 -10.73 2.58 0.88
N ASP A 181 -10.34 2.51 -0.39
CA ASP A 181 -10.87 1.50 -1.32
C ASP A 181 -9.83 0.65 -2.05
N ILE A 182 -8.55 0.66 -1.64
CA ILE A 182 -7.55 -0.14 -2.35
C ILE A 182 -7.46 -1.54 -1.75
N SER A 183 -7.89 -2.49 -2.59
CA SER A 183 -7.60 -3.90 -2.44
C SER A 183 -6.55 -4.28 -3.48
N GLY A 184 -5.32 -4.58 -3.07
CA GLY A 184 -4.44 -5.42 -3.87
C GLY A 184 -3.04 -4.85 -4.15
N THR A 185 -2.12 -5.81 -4.23
CA THR A 185 -0.67 -5.73 -4.36
C THR A 185 -0.14 -5.31 -5.75
N GLU A 186 -0.89 -4.52 -6.52
CA GLU A 186 -0.45 -4.03 -7.84
C GLU A 186 -0.81 -2.54 -7.99
N ARG A 187 -0.19 -1.67 -7.20
CA ARG A 187 -0.24 -0.22 -7.46
C ARG A 187 0.94 0.14 -8.37
N LEU A 188 0.68 0.77 -9.50
CA LEU A 188 1.72 1.42 -10.31
C LEU A 188 1.97 2.84 -9.78
N PRO A 189 3.15 3.45 -10.04
CA PRO A 189 3.36 4.87 -9.78
C PRO A 189 2.52 5.70 -10.77
N GLU A 190 1.25 5.90 -10.42
CA GLU A 190 0.31 6.67 -11.23
C GLU A 190 0.18 8.11 -10.74
N GLU A 191 0.64 8.38 -9.52
CA GLU A 191 0.64 9.71 -8.92
C GLU A 191 1.81 10.55 -9.44
N TYR A 192 1.54 11.80 -9.81
CA TYR A 192 2.56 12.74 -10.32
C TYR A 192 2.23 14.18 -9.93
N LEU A 193 3.22 15.06 -10.05
CA LEU A 193 3.08 16.51 -9.87
C LEU A 193 2.70 17.18 -11.20
N SER A 194 1.61 17.94 -11.19
CA SER A 194 1.07 18.64 -12.36
C SER A 194 1.08 20.15 -12.17
N PRO A 195 1.45 20.93 -13.19
CA PRO A 195 1.54 20.52 -14.59
C PRO A 195 2.87 19.86 -14.96
N VAL A 196 2.79 18.84 -15.82
CA VAL A 196 3.95 18.21 -16.47
C VAL A 196 4.25 18.96 -17.76
N LEU A 197 5.47 19.49 -17.89
CA LEU A 197 5.91 20.26 -19.06
C LEU A 197 6.53 19.36 -20.13
N GLU A 198 7.43 18.48 -19.70
CA GLU A 198 8.14 17.52 -20.55
C GLU A 198 8.43 16.26 -19.74
N LYS A 199 8.14 15.09 -20.32
CA LYS A 199 8.51 13.79 -19.75
C LYS A 199 9.86 13.39 -20.31
N ILE A 200 10.86 13.19 -19.43
CA ILE A 200 12.23 12.82 -19.81
C ILE A 200 12.34 11.30 -19.86
N THR A 201 11.94 10.64 -18.78
CA THR A 201 11.85 9.18 -18.65
C THR A 201 10.55 8.79 -17.93
N ASP A 202 10.34 7.51 -17.64
CA ASP A 202 9.23 7.07 -16.78
C ASP A 202 9.43 7.47 -15.31
N GLU A 203 10.67 7.72 -14.91
CA GLU A 203 11.08 8.08 -13.54
C GLU A 203 11.45 9.56 -13.40
N GLU A 204 11.44 10.33 -14.50
CA GLU A 204 11.92 11.72 -14.50
C GLU A 204 11.10 12.58 -15.45
N TYR A 205 10.62 13.72 -14.97
CA TYR A 205 9.90 14.69 -15.78
C TYR A 205 10.10 16.11 -15.25
N THR A 206 9.78 17.11 -16.06
CA THR A 206 9.84 18.51 -15.65
C THR A 206 8.46 19.04 -15.28
N THR A 207 8.43 19.83 -14.23
CA THR A 207 7.27 20.60 -13.78
C THR A 207 7.69 22.06 -13.57
N VAL A 208 6.81 22.85 -12.96
CA VAL A 208 7.02 24.28 -12.79
C VAL A 208 6.61 24.72 -11.39
N ILE A 209 7.39 25.64 -10.85
CA ILE A 209 7.03 26.44 -9.68
C ILE A 209 7.02 27.91 -10.07
N TYR A 210 6.27 28.72 -9.32
CA TYR A 210 6.29 30.16 -9.47
C TYR A 210 6.64 30.83 -8.17
N VAL A 211 7.64 31.71 -8.22
CA VAL A 211 8.03 32.54 -7.09
C VAL A 211 7.67 33.99 -7.43
N ASP A 212 6.90 34.65 -6.58
CA ASP A 212 6.49 36.04 -6.83
C ASP A 212 7.71 36.99 -6.97
N GLU A 213 7.60 37.96 -7.87
CA GLU A 213 8.65 38.96 -8.14
C GLU A 213 8.92 39.86 -6.94
N GLY A 214 7.93 40.04 -6.05
CA GLY A 214 8.08 40.77 -4.80
C GLY A 214 9.02 40.09 -3.80
N VAL A 215 9.35 38.80 -4.01
CA VAL A 215 10.21 38.01 -3.11
C VAL A 215 11.69 38.12 -3.47
N ARG A 216 12.04 38.71 -4.63
CA ARG A 216 13.40 38.84 -5.22
C ARG A 216 14.50 38.55 -4.18
N PRO A 217 14.88 37.27 -4.04
CA PRO A 217 15.66 36.85 -2.90
C PRO A 217 17.04 37.51 -2.92
N PRO A 218 17.53 38.10 -1.82
CA PRO A 218 18.93 38.52 -1.74
C PRO A 218 19.90 37.34 -1.58
N GLY A 219 19.37 36.13 -1.33
CA GLY A 219 20.09 34.86 -1.19
C GLY A 219 19.23 33.69 -1.68
N ASP A 220 19.78 32.49 -1.73
CA ASP A 220 19.10 31.36 -2.37
C ASP A 220 17.84 30.93 -1.59
N LEU A 221 16.91 30.29 -2.31
CA LEU A 221 15.69 29.71 -1.77
C LEU A 221 15.63 28.24 -2.17
N THR A 222 15.35 27.37 -1.20
CA THR A 222 15.27 25.92 -1.45
C THR A 222 13.81 25.51 -1.46
N VAL A 223 13.36 24.89 -2.56
CA VAL A 223 12.04 24.30 -2.70
C VAL A 223 12.18 22.79 -2.71
N ASN A 224 11.57 22.14 -1.72
CA ASN A 224 11.45 20.69 -1.67
C ASN A 224 9.97 20.32 -1.74
N LEU A 225 9.60 19.50 -2.73
CA LEU A 225 8.27 18.91 -2.84
C LEU A 225 8.42 17.41 -2.76
N GLU A 226 7.64 16.77 -1.89
CA GLU A 226 7.64 15.31 -1.74
C GLU A 226 6.19 14.82 -1.84
N LEU A 227 5.92 13.99 -2.82
CA LEU A 227 4.66 13.29 -2.98
C LEU A 227 4.91 11.81 -2.76
N SER A 228 4.36 11.26 -1.70
CA SER A 228 4.45 9.82 -1.40
C SER A 228 3.07 9.22 -1.58
N ALA A 229 2.98 8.09 -2.28
CA ALA A 229 1.74 7.37 -2.52
C ALA A 229 1.93 5.87 -2.37
N GLY A 230 0.87 5.18 -1.92
CA GLY A 230 0.90 3.74 -1.68
C GLY A 230 1.25 3.39 -0.23
N GLY A 231 1.99 2.30 -0.08
CA GLY A 231 2.19 1.66 1.22
C GLY A 231 0.89 1.08 1.80
N GLY A 232 0.88 0.85 3.10
CA GLY A 232 -0.18 0.09 3.75
C GLY A 232 0.20 -1.37 3.93
N LEU A 233 -0.76 -2.14 4.42
CA LEU A 233 -0.56 -3.55 4.73
C LEU A 233 -1.76 -4.31 4.23
N PHE A 234 -1.54 -5.30 3.35
CA PHE A 234 -2.59 -6.17 2.82
C PHE A 234 -2.25 -7.62 3.16
N HIS A 235 -3.07 -8.25 4.00
CA HIS A 235 -2.84 -9.63 4.48
C HIS A 235 -1.43 -9.84 5.08
N GLY A 236 -0.90 -8.85 5.81
CA GLY A 236 0.44 -8.93 6.41
C GLY A 236 1.60 -8.66 5.45
N MET A 237 1.33 -8.36 4.18
CA MET A 237 2.34 -7.94 3.20
C MET A 237 2.32 -6.42 3.10
N PHE A 238 3.50 -5.79 3.20
CA PHE A 238 3.65 -4.37 2.89
C PHE A 238 3.44 -4.17 1.39
N GLU A 239 2.65 -3.17 1.04
CA GLU A 239 2.52 -2.72 -0.34
C GLU A 239 3.69 -1.80 -0.72
N ASP A 240 4.04 -1.77 -2.00
CA ASP A 240 5.06 -0.86 -2.50
C ASP A 240 4.62 0.60 -2.29
N MET A 241 5.58 1.47 -2.02
CA MET A 241 5.37 2.91 -1.86
C MET A 241 6.20 3.62 -2.94
N TYR A 242 5.63 4.65 -3.53
CA TYR A 242 6.31 5.47 -4.54
C TYR A 242 6.48 6.87 -3.99
N GLN A 243 7.63 7.46 -4.29
CA GLN A 243 7.95 8.82 -3.90
C GLN A 243 8.32 9.61 -5.14
N THR A 244 7.70 10.78 -5.31
CA THR A 244 8.09 11.79 -6.27
C THR A 244 8.70 12.97 -5.53
N GLU A 245 9.93 13.33 -5.87
CA GLU A 245 10.67 14.41 -5.23
C GLU A 245 11.02 15.52 -6.24
N VAL A 246 10.89 16.77 -5.80
CA VAL A 246 11.46 17.94 -6.46
C VAL A 246 12.37 18.62 -5.44
N GLN A 247 13.65 18.77 -5.77
CA GLN A 247 14.60 19.52 -4.96
C GLN A 247 15.27 20.60 -5.83
N GLU A 248 14.83 21.84 -5.65
CA GLU A 248 15.30 22.98 -6.44
C GLU A 248 15.94 24.05 -5.55
N SER A 249 17.12 24.54 -5.94
CA SER A 249 17.77 25.69 -5.33
C SER A 249 17.65 26.91 -6.23
N VAL A 250 16.69 27.79 -5.93
CA VAL A 250 16.42 29.02 -6.67
C VAL A 250 17.44 30.10 -6.30
N PRO A 251 18.30 30.55 -7.24
CA PRO A 251 19.34 31.53 -6.93
C PRO A 251 18.78 32.91 -6.58
N ALA A 252 19.55 33.67 -5.81
CA ALA A 252 19.27 35.07 -5.52
C ALA A 252 18.88 35.89 -6.77
N GLY A 253 17.84 36.72 -6.65
CA GLY A 253 17.33 37.56 -7.74
C GLY A 253 16.47 36.84 -8.78
N THR A 254 16.31 35.52 -8.68
CA THR A 254 15.44 34.73 -9.57
C THR A 254 14.00 34.78 -9.06
N ALA A 255 13.06 35.06 -9.95
CA ALA A 255 11.63 35.05 -9.67
C ALA A 255 10.83 34.74 -10.94
N GLY A 256 9.52 34.58 -10.79
CA GLY A 256 8.60 34.20 -11.85
C GLY A 256 8.56 32.69 -12.05
N ARG A 257 8.44 32.27 -13.31
CA ARG A 257 8.29 30.87 -13.72
C ARG A 257 9.64 30.15 -13.69
N ILE A 258 9.75 29.11 -12.86
CA ILE A 258 10.97 28.30 -12.71
C ILE A 258 10.62 26.86 -13.09
N VAL A 259 11.32 26.31 -14.08
CA VAL A 259 11.17 24.90 -14.48
C VAL A 259 12.06 24.06 -13.59
N VAL A 260 11.51 22.99 -13.04
CA VAL A 260 12.18 22.11 -12.08
C VAL A 260 12.02 20.66 -12.51
N THR A 261 12.98 19.82 -12.17
CA THR A 261 12.91 18.38 -12.41
C THR A 261 12.24 17.69 -11.21
N ALA A 262 11.37 16.73 -11.52
CA ALA A 262 10.77 15.82 -10.57
C ALA A 262 11.29 14.40 -10.86
N GLU A 263 11.75 13.73 -9.82
CA GLU A 263 12.26 12.36 -9.86
C GLU A 263 11.30 11.44 -9.13
N VAL A 264 11.05 10.25 -9.69
CA VAL A 264 10.13 9.25 -9.15
C VAL A 264 10.91 7.99 -8.81
N GLU A 265 10.83 7.57 -7.55
CA GLU A 265 11.50 6.38 -7.05
C GLU A 265 10.51 5.42 -6.38
N GLU A 266 10.74 4.11 -6.56
CA GLU A 266 10.11 3.07 -5.76
C GLU A 266 10.82 3.03 -4.39
N TYR A 267 10.09 3.42 -3.35
CA TYR A 267 10.56 3.40 -1.98
C TYR A 267 10.00 2.17 -1.26
N ARG A 268 10.88 1.28 -0.81
CA ARG A 268 10.50 0.25 0.16
C ARG A 268 10.89 0.71 1.55
N PRO A 269 9.93 0.96 2.47
CA PRO A 269 10.29 1.24 3.84
C PRO A 269 11.13 0.07 4.36
N SER A 270 12.35 0.39 4.80
CA SER A 270 13.18 -0.60 5.47
C SER A 270 12.42 -1.00 6.72
N GLY A 271 11.98 -2.26 6.78
CA GLY A 271 11.25 -2.76 7.95
C GLY A 271 12.02 -2.49 9.24
N PRO A 272 11.32 -2.36 10.38
CA PRO A 272 11.97 -2.21 11.68
C PRO A 272 12.89 -3.39 12.04
#